data_AF-A0A965VJL8-F1
#
_entry.id   AF-A0A965VJL8-F1
#
_cell.length_a   1.000
_cell.length_b   1.000
_cell.length_c   1.000
_cell.angle_alpha   90.00
_cell.angle_beta   90.00
_cell.angle_gamma   90.00
#
_symmetry.space_group_name_H-M   'P 1'
#
loop_
_entity.id
_entity.type
_entity.pdbx_description
1 polymer ?
#
loop_
_entity_poly.entity_id
_entity_poly.type
_entity_poly.pdbx_seq_one_letter_code
_entity_poly.pdbx_strand_id
1 'polypeptide(L)'
;VARAAADGTLPTLRQCSRMDDEAIIETFTRLKGVGRWTVEMFLIFNLGRPDVLPALDLGVRRGFQIAHRRRQMPEPKVLARHGARWAPHRTLATLYLWKAADGAAAPSA
;
A
#
# COMPACT_ATOMS: atom_id res chain seq x y z
N VAL A 1 -9.40 -17.01 -5.00
CA VAL A 1 -8.36 -16.56 -5.96
C VAL A 1 -8.14 -17.58 -7.06
N ALA A 2 -7.66 -18.80 -6.78
CA ALA A 2 -7.34 -19.80 -7.81
C ALA A 2 -8.46 -20.05 -8.84
N ARG A 3 -9.70 -20.27 -8.39
CA ARG A 3 -10.87 -20.43 -9.27
C ARG A 3 -11.07 -19.22 -10.20
N ALA A 4 -11.11 -18.01 -9.62
CA ALA A 4 -11.32 -16.76 -10.35
C ALA A 4 -10.17 -16.44 -11.34
N ALA A 5 -8.96 -16.96 -11.09
CA ALA A 5 -7.85 -16.87 -12.04
C ALA A 5 -8.00 -17.90 -13.17
N ALA A 6 -8.43 -19.12 -12.85
CA ALA A 6 -8.58 -20.21 -13.82
C ALA A 6 -9.75 -20.01 -14.79
N ASP A 7 -10.83 -19.37 -14.35
CA ASP A 7 -12.02 -19.08 -15.17
C ASP A 7 -11.97 -17.72 -15.89
N GLY A 8 -10.86 -16.97 -15.76
CA GLY A 8 -10.67 -15.68 -16.41
C GLY A 8 -11.43 -14.52 -15.79
N THR A 9 -12.07 -14.70 -14.63
CA THR A 9 -12.73 -13.61 -13.88
C THR A 9 -11.72 -12.53 -13.46
N LEU A 10 -10.48 -12.93 -13.13
CA LEU A 10 -9.41 -12.00 -12.81
C LEU A 10 -8.55 -11.68 -14.04
N PRO A 11 -8.19 -10.40 -14.24
CA PRO A 11 -7.25 -10.02 -15.27
C PRO A 11 -5.87 -10.63 -15.00
N THR A 12 -5.18 -10.98 -16.08
CA THR A 12 -3.77 -11.38 -16.05
C THR A 12 -2.87 -10.20 -15.66
N LEU A 13 -1.63 -10.48 -15.23
CA LEU A 13 -0.65 -9.43 -14.94
C LEU A 13 -0.44 -8.43 -16.10
N ARG A 14 -0.47 -8.93 -17.34
CA ARG A 14 -0.35 -8.10 -18.56
C ARG A 14 -1.56 -7.20 -18.78
N GLN A 15 -2.75 -7.64 -18.38
CA GLN A 15 -3.95 -6.79 -18.42
C GLN A 15 -3.88 -5.75 -17.30
N CYS A 16 -3.53 -6.17 -16.07
CA CYS A 16 -3.39 -5.27 -14.93
C CYS A 16 -2.40 -4.12 -15.17
N SER A 17 -1.29 -4.35 -15.87
CA SER A 17 -0.31 -3.28 -16.14
C SER A 17 -0.86 -2.12 -16.99
N ARG A 18 -1.99 -2.33 -17.69
CA ARG A 18 -2.69 -1.33 -18.52
C ARG A 18 -3.93 -0.76 -17.85
N MET A 19 -4.29 -1.24 -16.67
CA MET A 19 -5.46 -0.78 -15.92
C MET A 19 -5.08 0.33 -14.95
N ASP A 20 -6.06 1.15 -14.56
CA ASP A 20 -5.91 2.11 -13.46
C ASP A 20 -5.88 1.40 -12.11
N ASP A 21 -5.14 1.95 -11.16
CA ASP A 21 -4.94 1.34 -9.83
C ASP A 21 -6.25 1.12 -9.09
N GLU A 22 -7.19 2.08 -9.14
CA GLU A 22 -8.49 1.95 -8.46
C GLU A 22 -9.38 0.88 -9.13
N ALA A 23 -9.29 0.70 -10.45
CA ALA A 23 -10.02 -0.36 -11.15
C ALA A 23 -9.50 -1.76 -10.77
N ILE A 24 -8.19 -1.89 -10.56
CA ILE A 24 -7.58 -3.12 -10.05
C ILE A 24 -8.05 -3.38 -8.61
N ILE A 25 -8.05 -2.35 -7.75
CA ILE A 25 -8.55 -2.45 -6.38
C ILE A 25 -10.00 -2.91 -6.36
N GLU A 26 -10.89 -2.29 -7.13
CA GLU A 26 -12.31 -2.66 -7.19
C GLU A 26 -12.49 -4.10 -7.68
N THR A 27 -11.75 -4.51 -8.71
CA THR A 27 -11.85 -5.85 -9.29
C THR A 27 -11.43 -6.92 -8.27
N PHE A 28 -10.29 -6.73 -7.61
CA PHE A 28 -9.71 -7.74 -6.73
C PHE A 28 -10.41 -7.80 -5.37
N THR A 29 -10.93 -6.67 -4.87
CA THR A 29 -11.64 -6.62 -3.58
C THR A 29 -13.01 -7.32 -3.59
N ARG A 30 -13.53 -7.68 -4.77
CA ARG A 30 -14.71 -8.57 -4.91
C ARG A 30 -14.43 -10.00 -4.47
N LEU A 31 -13.16 -10.42 -4.39
CA LEU A 31 -12.78 -11.74 -3.93
C LEU A 31 -12.89 -11.83 -2.40
N LYS A 32 -13.58 -12.85 -1.91
CA LYS A 32 -13.64 -13.15 -0.47
C LYS A 32 -12.23 -13.28 0.11
N GLY A 33 -11.92 -12.46 1.13
CA GLY A 33 -10.63 -12.45 1.83
C GLY A 33 -9.58 -11.53 1.23
N VAL A 34 -9.87 -10.80 0.14
CA VAL A 34 -8.95 -9.81 -0.44
C VAL A 34 -9.46 -8.41 -0.11
N GLY A 35 -8.73 -7.70 0.74
CA GLY A 35 -9.03 -6.31 1.09
C GLY A 35 -8.21 -5.31 0.29
N ARG A 36 -8.55 -4.01 0.38
CA ARG A 36 -7.81 -2.93 -0.30
C ARG A 36 -6.31 -2.99 -0.02
N TRP A 37 -5.92 -3.16 1.25
CA TRP A 37 -4.52 -3.26 1.66
C TRP A 37 -3.78 -4.38 0.90
N THR A 38 -4.41 -5.56 0.75
CA THR A 38 -3.83 -6.68 0.00
C THR A 38 -3.59 -6.31 -1.46
N VAL A 39 -4.52 -5.59 -2.08
CA VAL A 39 -4.35 -5.14 -3.47
C VAL A 39 -3.29 -4.04 -3.56
N GLU A 40 -3.22 -3.11 -2.60
CA GLU A 40 -2.16 -2.11 -2.55
C GLU A 40 -0.77 -2.76 -2.44
N MET A 41 -0.63 -3.87 -1.69
CA MET A 41 0.63 -4.65 -1.67
C MET A 41 0.95 -5.24 -3.04
N PHE A 42 -0.05 -5.77 -3.74
CA PHE A 42 0.09 -6.27 -5.10
C PHE A 42 0.49 -5.15 -6.08
N LEU A 43 -0.11 -3.95 -5.98
CA LEU A 43 0.26 -2.80 -6.81
C LEU A 43 1.74 -2.42 -6.61
N ILE A 44 2.22 -2.41 -5.36
CA ILE A 44 3.61 -2.06 -5.03
C ILE A 44 4.59 -3.14 -5.50
N PHE A 45 4.38 -4.40 -5.09
CA PHE A 45 5.41 -5.44 -5.22
C PHE A 45 5.30 -6.28 -6.50
N ASN A 46 4.11 -6.40 -7.09
CA ASN A 46 3.91 -7.18 -8.31
C ASN A 46 3.81 -6.32 -9.56
N LEU A 47 3.20 -5.12 -9.47
CA LEU A 47 3.06 -4.20 -10.60
C LEU A 47 4.06 -3.04 -10.58
N GLY A 48 4.79 -2.83 -9.49
CA GLY A 48 5.78 -1.74 -9.40
C GLY A 48 5.16 -0.35 -9.51
N ARG A 49 3.90 -0.17 -9.10
CA ARG A 49 3.21 1.12 -9.19
C ARG A 49 3.91 2.17 -8.33
N PRO A 50 4.26 3.35 -8.87
CA PRO A 50 5.07 4.33 -8.16
C PRO A 50 4.28 5.16 -7.14
N ASP A 51 2.95 5.17 -7.20
CA ASP A 51 2.12 6.15 -6.51
C ASP A 51 1.09 5.57 -5.52
N VAL A 52 1.51 4.59 -4.71
CA VAL A 52 0.66 3.90 -3.74
C VAL A 52 1.04 4.27 -2.30
N LEU A 53 0.05 4.72 -1.53
CA LEU A 53 0.16 4.96 -0.08
C LEU A 53 -0.90 4.16 0.66
N PRO A 54 -0.56 3.00 1.25
CA PRO A 54 -1.51 2.17 1.97
C PRO A 54 -1.79 2.77 3.35
N ALA A 55 -2.70 3.74 3.42
CA ALA A 55 -2.91 4.56 4.62
C ALA A 55 -3.45 3.78 5.84
N LEU A 56 -3.97 2.56 5.63
CA LEU A 56 -4.41 1.65 6.68
C LEU A 56 -3.29 0.77 7.24
N ASP A 57 -2.13 0.71 6.56
CA ASP A 57 -1.01 -0.11 6.97
C ASP A 57 -0.41 0.39 8.30
N LEU A 58 -0.35 -0.51 9.28
CA LEU A 58 0.16 -0.17 10.62
C LEU A 58 1.65 0.18 10.61
N GLY A 59 2.45 -0.48 9.76
CA GLY A 59 3.87 -0.19 9.58
C GLY A 59 4.09 1.19 8.98
N VAL A 60 3.36 1.55 7.92
CA VAL A 60 3.42 2.89 7.31
C VAL A 60 2.97 3.97 8.31
N ARG A 61 1.87 3.75 9.04
CA ARG A 61 1.39 4.69 10.06
C ARG A 61 2.40 4.85 11.19
N ARG A 62 3.04 3.76 11.63
CA ARG A 62 4.10 3.78 12.65
C ARG A 62 5.35 4.49 12.14
N GLY A 63 5.79 4.19 10.93
CA GLY A 63 6.90 4.86 10.25
C GLY A 63 6.68 6.36 10.16
N PHE A 64 5.45 6.76 9.81
CA PHE A 64 5.07 8.17 9.73
C PHE A 64 5.13 8.84 11.10
N GLN A 65 4.64 8.16 12.14
CA GLN A 65 4.73 8.66 13.50
C GLN A 65 6.18 8.94 13.89
N ILE A 66 7.09 8.00 13.60
CA ILE A 66 8.53 8.12 13.91
C ILE A 66 9.17 9.25 13.09
N ALA A 67 9.03 9.22 11.76
CA ALA A 67 9.63 10.19 10.85
C ALA A 67 9.21 11.63 11.15
N HIS A 68 7.97 11.84 11.61
CA HIS A 68 7.43 13.15 11.96
C HIS A 68 7.41 13.44 13.47
N ARG A 69 8.09 12.61 14.29
CA ARG A 69 8.21 12.78 15.76
C ARG A 69 6.86 13.03 16.44
N ARG A 70 5.83 12.29 16.02
CA ARG A 70 4.46 12.43 16.54
C ARG A 70 4.30 11.60 17.82
N ARG A 71 3.63 12.17 18.83
CA ARG A 71 3.34 11.46 20.08
C ARG A 71 2.38 10.28 19.89
N GLN A 72 1.45 10.39 18.95
CA GLN A 72 0.42 9.38 18.68
C GLN A 72 0.49 8.91 17.23
N MET A 73 0.08 7.66 17.00
CA MET A 73 -0.01 7.12 15.64
C MET A 73 -1.08 7.91 14.86
N PRO A 74 -0.76 8.43 13.65
CA PRO A 74 -1.71 9.23 12.88
C PRO A 74 -2.94 8.40 12.50
N GLU A 75 -4.10 9.03 12.42
CA GLU A 75 -5.25 8.43 11.74
C GLU A 75 -4.97 8.25 10.24
N PRO A 76 -5.58 7.25 9.57
CA PRO A 76 -5.39 7.02 8.14
C PRO A 76 -5.67 8.26 7.28
N LYS A 77 -6.70 9.04 7.63
CA LYS A 77 -7.06 10.27 6.91
C LYS A 77 -5.98 11.35 7.01
N VAL A 78 -5.31 11.44 8.16
CA VAL A 78 -4.21 12.39 8.38
C VAL A 78 -2.99 11.99 7.54
N LEU A 79 -2.66 10.70 7.53
CA LEU A 79 -1.60 10.15 6.70
C LEU A 79 -1.89 10.36 5.21
N ALA A 80 -3.09 10.03 4.73
CA ALA A 80 -3.49 10.20 3.34
C ALA A 80 -3.41 11.67 2.89
N ARG A 81 -3.94 12.61 3.68
CA ARG A 81 -3.86 14.05 3.39
C ARG A 81 -2.41 14.53 3.35
N HIS A 82 -1.58 14.07 4.28
CA HIS A 82 -0.17 14.45 4.31
C HIS A 82 0.57 13.90 3.09
N GLY A 83 0.33 12.63 2.76
CA GLY A 83 1.04 11.91 1.72
C GLY A 83 0.64 12.29 0.29
N ALA A 84 -0.44 13.05 0.10
CA ALA A 84 -0.77 13.67 -1.19
C ALA A 84 0.39 14.52 -1.75
N ARG A 85 1.23 15.09 -0.89
CA ARG A 85 2.42 15.86 -1.29
C ARG A 85 3.52 15.00 -1.96
N TRP A 86 3.48 13.69 -1.77
CA TRP A 86 4.51 12.76 -2.28
C TRP A 86 4.14 12.22 -3.66
N ALA A 87 2.97 12.56 -4.19
CA ALA A 87 2.62 12.23 -5.56
C ALA A 87 3.62 12.87 -6.55
N PRO A 88 3.98 12.19 -7.65
CA PRO A 88 3.47 10.89 -8.11
C PRO A 88 4.31 9.68 -7.60
N HIS A 89 5.04 9.83 -6.50
CA HIS A 89 5.99 8.82 -5.98
C HIS A 89 5.67 8.38 -4.55
N ARG A 90 4.37 8.26 -4.22
CA ARG A 90 3.93 7.84 -2.87
C ARG A 90 4.47 6.47 -2.45
N THR A 91 4.71 5.55 -3.39
CA THR A 91 5.32 4.25 -3.08
C THR A 91 6.72 4.40 -2.52
N LEU A 92 7.51 5.36 -3.01
CA LEU A 92 8.84 5.60 -2.46
C LEU A 92 8.76 6.05 -1.00
N ALA A 93 7.85 6.97 -0.67
CA ALA A 93 7.61 7.36 0.71
C ALA A 93 7.19 6.16 1.57
N THR A 94 6.25 5.33 1.09
CA THR A 94 5.81 4.09 1.75
C THR A 94 7.00 3.19 2.14
N LEU A 95 7.96 2.96 1.22
CA LEU A 95 9.14 2.15 1.49
C LEU A 95 10.03 2.73 2.61
N TYR A 96 10.25 4.05 2.61
CA TYR A 96 11.01 4.71 3.67
C TYR A 96 10.28 4.70 5.02
N LEU A 97 8.95 4.79 5.02
CA LEU A 97 8.15 4.72 6.24
C LEU A 97 8.23 3.31 6.86
N TRP A 98 8.14 2.24 6.06
CA TRP A 98 8.39 0.89 6.57
C TRP A 98 9.80 0.75 7.16
N LYS A 99 10.83 1.24 6.45
CA LYS A 99 12.19 1.21 6.98
C LYS A 99 12.36 1.97 8.30
N ALA A 100 11.68 3.10 8.45
CA ALA A 100 11.66 3.85 9.71
C ALA A 100 10.96 3.07 10.84
N ALA A 101 9.90 2.32 10.54
CA ALA A 101 9.21 1.47 11.51
C ALA A 101 10.08 0.30 11.96
N ASP A 102 10.78 -0.37 11.02
CA ASP A 102 11.67 -1.49 11.31
C ASP A 102 12.89 -1.07 12.12
N GLY A 103 13.51 0.06 11.77
CA GLY A 103 14.68 0.60 12.48
C GLY A 103 14.39 0.97 13.93
N ALA A 104 13.12 1.25 14.28
CA ALA A 104 12.70 1.48 15.66
C ALA A 104 12.39 0.19 16.44
N ALA A 105 12.27 -0.94 15.77
CA ALA A 105 12.07 -2.25 16.40
C ALA A 105 13.38 -2.98 16.70
N ALA A 106 14.49 -2.57 16.08
CA ALA A 106 15.82 -3.05 16.44
C ALA A 106 16.21 -2.49 17.82
N PRO A 107 16.64 -3.33 18.78
CA PRO A 107 17.17 -2.83 20.04
C PRO A 107 18.37 -1.92 19.76
N SER A 108 18.45 -0.79 20.46
CA SER A 108 19.65 0.03 20.47
C SER A 108 20.83 -0.83 20.91
N ALA A 109 21.76 -1.08 19.98
CA ALA A 109 23.04 -1.73 20.28
C ALA A 109 23.91 -0.82 21.17
#